data_AF-A0A7X0HBU8-F1
#
_entry.id   AF-A0A7X0HBU8-F1
#
_cell.length_a   1.000
_cell.length_b   1.000
_cell.length_c   1.000
_cell.angle_alpha   90.00
_cell.angle_beta   90.00
_cell.angle_gamma   90.00
#
_symmetry.space_group_name_H-M   'P 1'
#
loop_
_entity.id
_entity.type
_entity.pdbx_description
1 polymer ?
#
loop_
_entity_poly.entity_id
_entity_poly.type
_entity_poly.pdbx_seq_one_letter_code
_entity_poly.pdbx_strand_id
1 'polypeptide(L)'
;MSVLSIVFRASAVACALSLSFSSIGQTFTLDLDGVSLYAGGTLDLGSFASVEGGAVVAVGDVTGSLDVDSIYGEGALTSDGFDNSRGEIFFNGSISGVGGPGSVLDGPVTSATGSITIGGSTTVNGDVSAGGNFSQTFSFGVINGNVAAGGDVAVDGTVNGNVTHGGTLTLGTFADVTGTTAPGGPVTPTPFAAPDLAPSSGLSAGIVDINLTTFEDITLAPGTYGSLNFDSGNTVSLSAGTYVFADIVSSFNLNELAFDTSGGEIFINIDSMDTTLDLIQSINGVDLFTGLMPDPALAELITLEAEGSLTLNSDFYGTVLVPDGDLELGTFSELTGRALVGGDVTLGNSTAILAVPEPSSALLVLGALGVVARRRARR
;
A
#
# COMPACT_ATOMS: atom_id res chain seq x y z
N MET A 1 10.01 -29.56 71.36
CA MET A 1 10.19 -29.16 69.94
C MET A 1 9.29 -30.05 69.11
N SER A 2 8.15 -29.51 68.65
CA SER A 2 7.16 -30.26 67.86
C SER A 2 7.46 -30.06 66.39
N VAL A 3 7.70 -31.15 65.66
CA VAL A 3 7.95 -31.11 64.21
C VAL A 3 6.61 -31.37 63.52
N LEU A 4 6.07 -30.33 62.90
CA LEU A 4 4.88 -30.36 62.07
C LEU A 4 5.26 -31.01 60.72
N SER A 5 4.71 -32.19 60.43
CA SER A 5 4.86 -32.88 59.15
C SER A 5 3.64 -32.56 58.28
N ILE A 6 3.85 -31.79 57.21
CA ILE A 6 2.83 -31.49 56.20
C ILE A 6 2.98 -32.50 55.06
N VAL A 7 1.99 -33.37 54.91
CA VAL A 7 1.85 -34.30 53.79
C VAL A 7 1.10 -33.58 52.67
N PHE A 8 1.77 -33.23 51.58
CA PHE A 8 1.11 -32.79 50.35
C PHE A 8 0.68 -34.02 49.54
N ARG A 9 -0.63 -34.22 49.39
CA ARG A 9 -1.20 -35.10 48.36
C ARG A 9 -1.36 -34.29 47.08
N ALA A 10 -0.59 -34.62 46.05
CA ALA A 10 -0.80 -34.11 44.69
C ALA A 10 -1.96 -34.87 44.04
N SER A 11 -3.11 -34.23 43.91
CA SER A 11 -4.18 -34.67 43.01
C SER A 11 -3.86 -34.19 41.60
N ALA A 12 -3.66 -35.13 40.68
CA ALA A 12 -3.57 -34.85 39.26
C ALA A 12 -4.93 -34.40 38.73
N VAL A 13 -5.08 -33.10 38.49
CA VAL A 13 -6.19 -32.55 37.69
C VAL A 13 -5.66 -32.42 36.27
N ALA A 14 -6.14 -33.29 35.38
CA ALA A 14 -5.96 -33.12 33.94
C ALA A 14 -6.74 -31.87 33.51
N CYS A 15 -6.06 -30.74 33.49
CA CYS A 15 -6.59 -29.50 32.95
C CYS A 15 -6.44 -29.57 31.43
N ALA A 16 -7.50 -29.97 30.73
CA ALA A 16 -7.60 -29.76 29.30
C ALA A 16 -7.70 -28.25 29.06
N LEU A 17 -6.57 -27.61 28.81
CA LEU A 17 -6.49 -26.23 28.39
C LEU A 17 -6.98 -26.17 26.93
N SER A 18 -8.28 -25.95 26.74
CA SER A 18 -8.82 -25.60 25.42
C SER A 18 -8.40 -24.17 25.12
N LEU A 19 -7.37 -23.99 24.28
CA LEU A 19 -7.09 -22.73 23.62
C LEU A 19 -8.25 -22.44 22.67
N SER A 20 -9.13 -21.51 23.05
CA SER A 20 -10.15 -20.98 22.17
C SER A 20 -9.50 -19.97 21.23
N PHE A 21 -9.34 -20.31 19.96
CA PHE A 21 -9.07 -19.35 18.90
C PHE A 21 -10.31 -18.46 18.77
N SER A 22 -10.20 -17.20 19.20
CA SER A 22 -11.24 -16.21 18.98
C SER A 22 -10.86 -15.35 17.78
N SER A 23 -11.16 -15.83 16.57
CA SER A 23 -11.11 -15.00 15.36
C SER A 23 -12.19 -15.35 14.33
N ILE A 24 -13.34 -15.90 14.76
CA ILE A 24 -14.45 -16.17 13.84
C ILE A 24 -15.35 -14.92 13.76
N GLY A 25 -15.19 -14.16 12.68
CA GLY A 25 -16.26 -13.32 12.14
C GLY A 25 -16.15 -11.80 12.26
N GLN A 26 -14.98 -11.23 12.53
CA GLN A 26 -14.82 -9.79 12.31
C GLN A 26 -14.49 -9.55 10.84
N THR A 27 -15.36 -8.80 10.15
CA THR A 27 -15.02 -8.18 8.88
C THR A 27 -13.99 -7.10 9.19
N PHE A 28 -12.77 -7.29 8.71
CA PHE A 28 -11.76 -6.24 8.71
C PHE A 28 -12.16 -5.24 7.63
N THR A 29 -12.46 -4.02 8.02
CA THR A 29 -12.69 -2.91 7.09
C THR A 29 -11.54 -1.95 7.27
N LEU A 30 -10.69 -1.87 6.25
CA LEU A 30 -9.59 -0.91 6.19
C LEU A 30 -10.17 0.46 5.81
N ASP A 31 -9.78 1.49 6.55
CA ASP A 31 -10.09 2.88 6.20
C ASP A 31 -9.03 3.41 5.23
N LEU A 32 -9.45 4.13 4.19
CA LEU A 32 -8.53 4.67 3.17
C LEU A 32 -7.59 5.75 3.77
N ASP A 33 -7.97 6.37 4.88
CA ASP A 33 -7.15 7.38 5.58
C ASP A 33 -5.79 6.83 6.06
N GLY A 34 -5.66 5.50 6.20
CA GLY A 34 -4.41 4.83 6.56
C GLY A 34 -3.66 4.20 5.39
N VAL A 35 -4.09 4.44 4.14
CA VAL A 35 -3.54 3.80 2.93
C VAL A 35 -2.60 4.76 2.22
N SER A 36 -1.34 4.34 2.07
CA SER A 36 -0.32 5.05 1.27
C SER A 36 -0.50 4.81 -0.22
N LEU A 37 -0.82 3.56 -0.57
CA LEU A 37 -0.97 3.11 -1.94
C LEU A 37 -2.18 2.18 -2.05
N TYR A 38 -3.12 2.55 -2.93
CA TYR A 38 -4.25 1.73 -3.32
C TYR A 38 -4.19 1.46 -4.82
N ALA A 39 -4.20 0.18 -5.22
CA ALA A 39 -4.31 -0.29 -6.59
C ALA A 39 -5.61 -1.09 -6.77
N GLY A 40 -6.55 -0.58 -7.57
CA GLY A 40 -7.79 -1.28 -7.91
C GLY A 40 -7.61 -2.43 -8.89
N GLY A 41 -6.43 -2.55 -9.50
CA GLY A 41 -5.97 -3.67 -10.31
C GLY A 41 -4.74 -4.37 -9.70
N THR A 42 -3.83 -4.77 -10.58
CA THR A 42 -2.54 -5.41 -10.25
C THR A 42 -1.55 -4.37 -9.74
N LEU A 43 -0.69 -4.76 -8.79
CA LEU A 43 0.40 -3.93 -8.30
C LEU A 43 1.75 -4.60 -8.59
N ASP A 44 2.58 -3.96 -9.41
CA ASP A 44 3.98 -4.35 -9.62
C ASP A 44 4.89 -3.38 -8.86
N LEU A 45 5.54 -3.88 -7.81
CA LEU A 45 6.49 -3.11 -7.00
C LEU A 45 7.89 -3.01 -7.63
N GLY A 46 8.12 -3.62 -8.80
CA GLY A 46 9.43 -3.59 -9.44
C GLY A 46 10.56 -4.11 -8.54
N SER A 47 11.80 -3.73 -8.86
CA SER A 47 12.96 -4.06 -8.01
C SER A 47 13.30 -2.91 -7.06
N PHE A 48 13.33 -3.20 -5.76
CA PHE A 48 13.71 -2.27 -4.71
C PHE A 48 12.80 -1.03 -4.58
N ALA A 49 11.51 -1.15 -4.91
CA ALA A 49 10.58 -0.10 -4.51
C ALA A 49 10.26 -0.20 -3.01
N SER A 50 9.97 0.95 -2.40
CA SER A 50 9.47 1.03 -1.03
C SER A 50 8.17 1.82 -0.95
N VAL A 51 7.29 1.42 -0.05
CA VAL A 51 6.09 2.19 0.31
C VAL A 51 6.02 2.32 1.82
N GLU A 52 6.15 3.55 2.32
CA GLU A 52 6.23 3.85 3.74
C GLU A 52 5.07 4.77 4.18
N GLY A 53 4.82 4.83 5.48
CA GLY A 53 3.90 5.79 6.09
C GLY A 53 2.44 5.33 6.12
N GLY A 54 2.15 4.07 5.81
CA GLY A 54 0.79 3.54 5.72
C GLY A 54 0.67 2.19 5.00
N ALA A 55 -0.55 1.69 4.91
CA ALA A 55 -0.85 0.40 4.31
C ALA A 55 -0.79 0.46 2.77
N VAL A 56 -0.43 -0.67 2.17
CA VAL A 56 -0.56 -0.94 0.73
C VAL A 56 -1.76 -1.84 0.51
N VAL A 57 -2.59 -1.51 -0.48
CA VAL A 57 -3.81 -2.26 -0.83
C VAL A 57 -3.80 -2.56 -2.32
N ALA A 58 -4.06 -3.82 -2.69
CA ALA A 58 -4.25 -4.23 -4.07
C ALA A 58 -5.49 -5.12 -4.23
N VAL A 59 -6.40 -4.79 -5.13
CA VAL A 59 -7.53 -5.67 -5.47
C VAL A 59 -7.03 -6.86 -6.32
N GLY A 60 -6.09 -6.62 -7.22
CA GLY A 60 -5.48 -7.64 -8.06
C GLY A 60 -4.32 -8.38 -7.39
N ASP A 61 -3.48 -8.99 -8.23
CA ASP A 61 -2.26 -9.65 -7.80
C ASP A 61 -1.16 -8.62 -7.50
N VAL A 62 -0.22 -9.00 -6.63
CA VAL A 62 0.98 -8.21 -6.30
C VAL A 62 2.23 -8.96 -6.73
N THR A 63 3.13 -8.27 -7.43
CA THR A 63 4.45 -8.80 -7.82
C THR A 63 5.60 -7.87 -7.41
N GLY A 64 6.80 -8.43 -7.24
CA GLY A 64 8.03 -7.67 -6.98
C GLY A 64 8.52 -7.74 -5.53
N SER A 65 9.56 -6.97 -5.22
CA SER A 65 10.20 -6.97 -3.89
C SER A 65 9.41 -6.13 -2.89
N LEU A 66 9.27 -6.61 -1.66
CA LEU A 66 8.52 -5.90 -0.62
C LEU A 66 9.44 -5.04 0.26
N ASP A 67 9.15 -3.75 0.38
CA ASP A 67 9.58 -2.93 1.52
C ASP A 67 8.43 -2.01 1.91
N VAL A 68 7.54 -2.53 2.77
CA VAL A 68 6.23 -1.95 3.06
C VAL A 68 5.93 -1.94 4.56
N ASP A 69 5.07 -1.05 5.03
CA ASP A 69 4.62 -1.11 6.43
C ASP A 69 3.67 -2.31 6.62
N SER A 70 2.60 -2.37 5.85
CA SER A 70 1.68 -3.52 5.78
C SER A 70 1.09 -3.62 4.39
N ILE A 71 0.66 -4.82 3.98
CA ILE A 71 0.10 -5.04 2.65
C ILE A 71 -1.08 -6.01 2.68
N TYR A 72 -2.16 -5.62 2.01
CA TYR A 72 -3.42 -6.35 1.93
C TYR A 72 -3.83 -6.52 0.47
N GLY A 73 -4.34 -7.70 0.09
CA GLY A 73 -4.92 -7.85 -1.25
C GLY A 73 -5.95 -8.95 -1.45
N GLU A 74 -6.81 -8.74 -2.45
CA GLU A 74 -7.80 -9.75 -2.84
C GLU A 74 -7.25 -10.79 -3.83
N GLY A 75 -6.13 -10.50 -4.49
CA GLY A 75 -5.41 -11.43 -5.34
C GLY A 75 -4.37 -12.27 -4.60
N ALA A 76 -3.32 -12.64 -5.32
CA ALA A 76 -2.14 -13.35 -4.84
C ALA A 76 -0.93 -12.41 -4.67
N LEU A 77 0.08 -12.86 -3.91
CA LEU A 77 1.37 -12.18 -3.78
C LEU A 77 2.48 -13.09 -4.31
N THR A 78 3.29 -12.57 -5.23
CA THR A 78 4.50 -13.23 -5.72
C THR A 78 5.70 -12.29 -5.59
N SER A 79 6.56 -12.53 -4.60
CA SER A 79 7.85 -11.81 -4.49
C SER A 79 9.00 -12.62 -5.08
N ASP A 80 10.05 -11.94 -5.50
CA ASP A 80 11.28 -12.53 -6.03
C ASP A 80 12.57 -11.94 -5.40
N GLY A 81 12.47 -11.28 -4.24
CA GLY A 81 13.53 -10.41 -3.74
C GLY A 81 13.80 -10.41 -2.24
N PHE A 82 14.29 -9.27 -1.75
CA PHE A 82 14.50 -9.02 -0.33
C PHE A 82 13.23 -8.37 0.20
N ASP A 83 12.48 -9.14 0.96
CA ASP A 83 11.22 -8.65 1.52
C ASP A 83 11.37 -8.17 2.96
N ASN A 84 10.88 -6.96 3.22
CA ASN A 84 10.67 -6.43 4.54
C ASN A 84 9.21 -5.96 4.67
N SER A 85 8.55 -6.38 5.75
CA SER A 85 7.30 -5.78 6.20
C SER A 85 7.42 -5.33 7.64
N ARG A 86 6.77 -4.23 8.02
CA ARG A 86 6.73 -3.72 9.41
C ARG A 86 5.45 -4.12 10.15
N GLY A 87 4.63 -4.92 9.49
CA GLY A 87 3.27 -5.27 9.89
C GLY A 87 2.73 -6.44 9.07
N GLU A 88 1.41 -6.55 9.04
CA GLU A 88 0.70 -7.69 8.45
C GLU A 88 0.86 -7.77 6.92
N ILE A 89 0.99 -9.01 6.44
CA ILE A 89 0.84 -9.39 5.03
C ILE A 89 -0.41 -10.27 4.94
N PHE A 90 -1.45 -9.79 4.25
CA PHE A 90 -2.71 -10.51 4.10
C PHE A 90 -3.14 -10.60 2.64
N PHE A 91 -3.34 -11.80 2.12
CA PHE A 91 -3.89 -12.01 0.78
C PHE A 91 -5.01 -13.05 0.78
N ASN A 92 -6.00 -12.89 -0.09
CA ASN A 92 -7.00 -13.94 -0.29
C ASN A 92 -6.43 -15.13 -1.06
N GLY A 93 -5.64 -14.85 -2.09
CA GLY A 93 -4.92 -15.80 -2.93
C GLY A 93 -3.65 -16.33 -2.28
N SER A 94 -2.83 -17.03 -3.08
CA SER A 94 -1.59 -17.62 -2.57
C SER A 94 -0.51 -16.56 -2.36
N ILE A 95 0.34 -16.79 -1.37
CA ILE A 95 1.54 -15.99 -1.13
C ILE A 95 2.74 -16.87 -1.47
N SER A 96 3.57 -16.45 -2.42
CA SER A 96 4.70 -17.24 -2.89
C SER A 96 5.93 -16.39 -3.13
N GLY A 97 7.10 -17.02 -3.01
CA GLY A 97 8.38 -16.35 -3.23
C GLY A 97 8.71 -15.29 -2.18
N VAL A 98 7.89 -15.13 -1.15
CA VAL A 98 8.17 -14.19 -0.07
C VAL A 98 9.40 -14.61 0.72
N GLY A 99 10.27 -13.65 0.95
CA GLY A 99 11.50 -13.81 1.68
C GLY A 99 12.75 -13.92 0.80
N GLY A 100 13.89 -13.82 1.45
CA GLY A 100 15.19 -13.73 0.82
C GLY A 100 16.28 -13.73 1.89
N PRO A 101 17.57 -13.70 1.53
CA PRO A 101 18.64 -13.63 2.51
C PRO A 101 18.51 -12.38 3.41
N GLY A 102 18.11 -12.55 4.67
CA GLY A 102 18.01 -11.43 5.61
C GLY A 102 16.69 -10.67 5.58
N SER A 103 15.68 -11.18 4.88
CA SER A 103 14.31 -10.65 4.93
C SER A 103 13.70 -10.74 6.32
N VAL A 104 12.96 -9.70 6.72
CA VAL A 104 12.23 -9.63 7.99
C VAL A 104 10.78 -9.23 7.75
N LEU A 105 9.85 -10.14 8.03
CA LEU A 105 8.42 -9.88 7.96
C LEU A 105 7.92 -9.67 9.40
N ASP A 106 7.81 -8.41 9.83
CA ASP A 106 7.54 -8.02 11.22
C ASP A 106 6.03 -8.01 11.55
N GLY A 107 5.35 -9.10 11.22
CA GLY A 107 3.92 -9.24 11.45
C GLY A 107 3.40 -10.62 11.04
N PRO A 108 2.08 -10.86 11.20
CA PRO A 108 1.46 -12.08 10.72
C PRO A 108 1.45 -12.15 9.19
N VAL A 109 1.49 -13.37 8.66
CA VAL A 109 1.39 -13.64 7.22
C VAL A 109 0.19 -14.56 6.99
N THR A 110 -0.81 -14.05 6.29
CA THR A 110 -2.10 -14.74 6.12
C THR A 110 -2.47 -14.88 4.65
N SER A 111 -2.80 -16.10 4.24
CA SER A 111 -3.44 -16.42 2.97
C SER A 111 -4.81 -17.02 3.25
N ALA A 112 -5.90 -16.32 2.93
CA ALA A 112 -7.24 -16.72 3.34
C ALA A 112 -7.70 -18.03 2.69
N THR A 113 -7.38 -18.22 1.40
CA THR A 113 -7.77 -19.41 0.63
C THR A 113 -6.61 -20.10 -0.06
N GLY A 114 -5.50 -19.39 -0.24
CA GLY A 114 -4.33 -19.88 -0.95
C GLY A 114 -3.31 -20.61 -0.08
N SER A 115 -2.21 -20.98 -0.73
CA SER A 115 -1.04 -21.55 -0.03
C SER A 115 -0.02 -20.46 0.28
N ILE A 116 0.82 -20.69 1.28
CA ILE A 116 1.96 -19.82 1.61
C ILE A 116 3.25 -20.59 1.35
N THR A 117 4.16 -20.01 0.56
CA THR A 117 5.52 -20.49 0.38
C THR A 117 6.50 -19.41 0.82
N ILE A 118 7.25 -19.68 1.90
CA ILE A 118 8.31 -18.81 2.41
C ILE A 118 9.65 -19.37 1.94
N GLY A 119 10.35 -18.55 1.14
CA GLY A 119 11.69 -18.84 0.64
C GLY A 119 12.79 -18.18 1.49
N GLY A 120 14.03 -18.51 1.15
CA GLY A 120 15.22 -17.82 1.66
C GLY A 120 15.47 -17.90 3.18
N SER A 121 16.46 -17.14 3.65
CA SER A 121 16.77 -17.02 5.07
C SER A 121 15.92 -15.90 5.69
N THR A 122 14.63 -16.17 5.83
CA THR A 122 13.61 -15.18 6.23
C THR A 122 13.22 -15.33 7.69
N THR A 123 13.05 -14.20 8.39
CA THR A 123 12.46 -14.17 9.74
C THR A 123 11.04 -13.63 9.67
N VAL A 124 10.06 -14.38 10.19
CA VAL A 124 8.68 -13.91 10.38
C VAL A 124 8.43 -13.68 11.86
N ASN A 125 8.10 -12.46 12.27
CA ASN A 125 7.76 -12.11 13.65
C ASN A 125 6.25 -12.10 13.89
N GLY A 126 5.60 -13.22 13.55
CA GLY A 126 4.16 -13.36 13.70
C GLY A 126 3.69 -14.78 13.41
N ASP A 127 2.38 -14.97 13.54
CA ASP A 127 1.72 -16.21 13.15
C ASP A 127 1.63 -16.32 11.62
N VAL A 128 1.71 -17.53 11.09
CA VAL A 128 1.50 -17.83 9.67
C VAL A 128 0.23 -18.66 9.52
N SER A 129 -0.72 -18.18 8.73
CA SER A 129 -2.02 -18.83 8.50
C SER A 129 -2.30 -19.02 7.02
N ALA A 130 -2.40 -20.26 6.56
CA ALA A 130 -2.72 -20.60 5.16
C ALA A 130 -4.04 -21.37 5.06
N GLY A 131 -4.97 -20.91 4.22
CA GLY A 131 -6.18 -21.69 3.89
C GLY A 131 -5.84 -23.00 3.17
N GLY A 132 -4.79 -22.99 2.34
CA GLY A 132 -4.23 -24.14 1.63
C GLY A 132 -2.99 -24.72 2.34
N ASN A 133 -1.93 -24.96 1.57
CA ASN A 133 -0.70 -25.55 2.08
C ASN A 133 0.23 -24.48 2.66
N PHE A 134 1.13 -24.89 3.55
CA PHE A 134 2.26 -24.08 3.98
C PHE A 134 3.57 -24.79 3.63
N SER A 135 4.53 -24.07 3.05
CA SER A 135 5.87 -24.57 2.77
C SER A 135 6.93 -23.54 3.15
N GLN A 136 7.84 -23.92 4.04
CA GLN A 136 9.10 -23.22 4.28
C GLN A 136 10.23 -24.04 3.66
N THR A 137 10.81 -23.57 2.57
CA THR A 137 11.71 -24.37 1.72
C THR A 137 13.20 -24.19 2.03
N PHE A 138 13.53 -23.49 3.11
CA PHE A 138 14.91 -23.16 3.45
C PHE A 138 15.18 -23.35 4.94
N SER A 139 16.29 -24.03 5.25
CA SER A 139 16.56 -24.54 6.60
C SER A 139 16.98 -23.49 7.63
N PHE A 140 17.23 -22.26 7.20
CA PHE A 140 17.66 -21.16 8.08
C PHE A 140 16.59 -20.09 8.28
N GLY A 141 15.38 -20.30 7.74
CA GLY A 141 14.23 -19.44 8.03
C GLY A 141 13.73 -19.66 9.46
N VAL A 142 13.21 -18.59 10.08
CA VAL A 142 12.68 -18.60 11.44
C VAL A 142 11.29 -18.01 11.45
N ILE A 143 10.33 -18.70 12.08
CA ILE A 143 8.98 -18.19 12.34
C ILE A 143 8.83 -18.04 13.85
N ASN A 144 8.74 -16.80 14.32
CA ASN A 144 8.54 -16.45 15.72
C ASN A 144 7.04 -16.40 16.08
N GLY A 145 6.34 -17.48 15.76
CA GLY A 145 4.90 -17.62 15.96
C GLY A 145 4.42 -19.03 15.68
N ASN A 146 3.10 -19.19 15.61
CA ASN A 146 2.46 -20.44 15.24
C ASN A 146 2.32 -20.55 13.72
N VAL A 147 2.27 -21.78 13.22
CA VAL A 147 1.91 -22.09 11.84
C VAL A 147 0.60 -22.86 11.85
N ALA A 148 -0.37 -22.40 11.08
CA ALA A 148 -1.64 -23.08 10.86
C ALA A 148 -1.94 -23.17 9.36
N ALA A 149 -2.13 -24.38 8.84
CA ALA A 149 -2.50 -24.59 7.45
C ALA A 149 -3.70 -25.54 7.31
N GLY A 150 -4.64 -25.21 6.41
CA GLY A 150 -5.76 -26.09 6.07
C GLY A 150 -5.35 -27.34 5.28
N GLY A 151 -4.20 -27.30 4.61
CA GLY A 151 -3.62 -28.39 3.83
C GLY A 151 -2.36 -29.00 4.45
N ASP A 152 -1.43 -29.41 3.59
CA ASP A 152 -0.13 -29.95 3.98
C ASP A 152 0.77 -28.85 4.56
N VAL A 153 1.64 -29.23 5.49
CA VAL A 153 2.66 -28.35 6.07
C VAL A 153 4.03 -28.98 5.84
N ALA A 154 4.92 -28.26 5.17
CA ALA A 154 6.33 -28.60 5.04
C ALA A 154 7.20 -27.55 5.73
N VAL A 155 8.02 -27.95 6.69
CA VAL A 155 8.94 -27.08 7.44
C VAL A 155 10.35 -27.59 7.26
N ASP A 156 11.26 -26.77 6.72
CA ASP A 156 12.70 -27.07 6.70
C ASP A 156 13.51 -26.31 7.75
N GLY A 157 12.98 -25.19 8.28
CA GLY A 157 13.64 -24.31 9.25
C GLY A 157 13.03 -24.36 10.65
N THR A 158 13.08 -23.24 11.39
CA THR A 158 12.61 -23.18 12.78
C THR A 158 11.23 -22.53 12.89
N VAL A 159 10.34 -23.16 13.67
CA VAL A 159 9.07 -22.60 14.12
C VAL A 159 9.10 -22.51 15.65
N ASN A 160 9.17 -21.28 16.17
CA ASN A 160 9.14 -20.98 17.60
C ASN A 160 7.69 -20.93 18.14
N GLY A 161 6.91 -21.97 17.84
CA GLY A 161 5.49 -22.04 18.19
C GLY A 161 4.88 -23.39 17.84
N ASN A 162 3.55 -23.43 17.82
CA ASN A 162 2.82 -24.65 17.45
C ASN A 162 2.65 -24.76 15.93
N VAL A 163 2.54 -25.98 15.45
CA VAL A 163 2.21 -26.28 14.05
C VAL A 163 0.92 -27.07 13.99
N THR A 164 -0.08 -26.51 13.34
CA THR A 164 -1.37 -27.14 13.07
C THR A 164 -1.54 -27.37 11.56
N HIS A 165 -1.91 -28.58 11.16
CA HIS A 165 -2.02 -28.95 9.74
C HIS A 165 -3.31 -29.75 9.47
N GLY A 166 -3.99 -29.47 8.35
CA GLY A 166 -5.14 -30.28 7.92
C GLY A 166 -4.75 -31.53 7.13
N GLY A 167 -3.58 -31.50 6.48
CA GLY A 167 -3.02 -32.59 5.67
C GLY A 167 -1.85 -33.31 6.35
N THR A 168 -0.78 -33.54 5.60
CA THR A 168 0.47 -34.17 6.05
C THR A 168 1.44 -33.12 6.60
N LEU A 169 2.09 -33.44 7.72
CA LEU A 169 3.24 -32.69 8.21
C LEU A 169 4.55 -33.35 7.73
N THR A 170 5.37 -32.57 7.02
CA THR A 170 6.72 -32.96 6.60
C THR A 170 7.73 -32.06 7.30
N LEU A 171 8.65 -32.66 8.05
CA LEU A 171 9.76 -31.95 8.69
C LEU A 171 11.06 -32.30 7.96
N GLY A 172 11.76 -31.27 7.52
CA GLY A 172 13.09 -31.36 6.92
C GLY A 172 14.15 -31.86 7.91
N THR A 173 15.35 -32.12 7.39
CA THR A 173 16.47 -32.64 8.20
C THR A 173 16.89 -31.67 9.31
N PHE A 174 16.72 -30.36 9.08
CA PHE A 174 17.10 -29.28 10.00
C PHE A 174 15.91 -28.58 10.64
N ALA A 175 14.70 -29.11 10.43
CA ALA A 175 13.50 -28.49 10.95
C ALA A 175 13.45 -28.60 12.47
N ASP A 176 13.04 -27.51 13.13
CA ASP A 176 12.85 -27.47 14.57
C ASP A 176 11.53 -26.79 14.90
N VAL A 177 10.67 -27.48 15.65
CA VAL A 177 9.37 -26.96 16.10
C VAL A 177 9.38 -27.01 17.63
N THR A 178 9.45 -25.84 18.27
CA THR A 178 9.61 -25.78 19.73
C THR A 178 8.30 -26.03 20.49
N GLY A 179 7.17 -25.81 19.82
CA GLY A 179 5.84 -26.09 20.35
C GLY A 179 5.34 -27.50 20.02
N THR A 180 4.01 -27.63 19.93
CA THR A 180 3.37 -28.90 19.59
C THR A 180 3.06 -28.98 18.10
N THR A 181 3.11 -30.20 17.56
CA THR A 181 2.60 -30.51 16.23
C THR A 181 1.30 -31.29 16.39
N ALA A 182 0.24 -30.85 15.73
CA ALA A 182 -1.05 -31.53 15.79
C ALA A 182 -1.81 -31.44 14.46
N PRO A 183 -2.50 -32.51 14.05
CA PRO A 183 -3.51 -32.39 13.02
C PRO A 183 -4.65 -31.48 13.52
N GLY A 184 -5.14 -30.60 12.65
CA GLY A 184 -6.19 -29.64 12.94
C GLY A 184 -7.40 -29.73 12.01
N GLY A 185 -8.42 -28.93 12.31
CA GLY A 185 -9.51 -28.65 11.38
C GLY A 185 -9.08 -27.68 10.28
N PRO A 186 -9.97 -27.39 9.31
CA PRO A 186 -9.68 -26.42 8.28
C PRO A 186 -9.35 -25.05 8.89
N VAL A 187 -8.34 -24.39 8.34
CA VAL A 187 -8.01 -23.00 8.65
C VAL A 187 -8.80 -22.14 7.67
N THR A 188 -9.69 -21.30 8.18
CA THR A 188 -10.56 -20.44 7.35
C THR A 188 -10.44 -18.98 7.81
N PRO A 189 -9.33 -18.28 7.50
CA PRO A 189 -9.24 -16.86 7.72
C PRO A 189 -10.37 -16.16 6.95
N THR A 190 -10.97 -15.12 7.55
CA THR A 190 -11.96 -14.30 6.85
C THR A 190 -11.28 -13.60 5.68
N PRO A 191 -11.74 -13.76 4.43
CA PRO A 191 -11.16 -13.04 3.30
C PRO A 191 -11.14 -11.53 3.51
N PHE A 192 -10.08 -10.89 3.04
CA PHE A 192 -9.97 -9.45 2.90
C PHE A 192 -10.91 -8.96 1.81
N ALA A 193 -11.49 -7.79 2.01
CA ALA A 193 -12.27 -7.07 1.01
C ALA A 193 -11.74 -5.63 0.97
N ALA A 194 -11.28 -5.21 -0.20
CA ALA A 194 -10.78 -3.87 -0.40
C ALA A 194 -11.93 -2.84 -0.28
N PRO A 195 -11.67 -1.65 0.27
CA PRO A 195 -12.63 -0.56 0.22
C PRO A 195 -12.82 -0.07 -1.23
N ASP A 196 -14.04 0.28 -1.62
CA ASP A 196 -14.31 0.88 -2.92
C ASP A 196 -13.62 2.26 -3.03
N LEU A 197 -12.93 2.51 -4.14
CA LEU A 197 -12.41 3.84 -4.45
C LEU A 197 -13.54 4.77 -4.91
N ALA A 198 -13.45 6.05 -4.57
CA ALA A 198 -14.39 7.04 -5.10
C ALA A 198 -14.23 7.16 -6.63
N PRO A 199 -15.33 7.34 -7.38
CA PRO A 199 -15.24 7.56 -8.82
C PRO A 199 -14.58 8.91 -9.11
N SER A 200 -14.12 9.09 -10.36
CA SER A 200 -13.65 10.37 -10.87
C SER A 200 -14.60 11.53 -10.57
N SER A 201 -14.01 12.71 -10.34
CA SER A 201 -14.76 13.96 -10.16
C SER A 201 -15.53 14.40 -11.41
N GLY A 202 -15.13 13.92 -12.60
CA GLY A 202 -15.78 14.18 -13.88
C GLY A 202 -15.74 15.66 -14.27
N LEU A 203 -14.68 16.36 -13.90
CA LEU A 203 -14.47 17.75 -14.27
C LEU A 203 -14.10 17.84 -15.76
N SER A 204 -14.57 18.89 -16.43
CA SER A 204 -14.30 19.09 -17.86
C SER A 204 -13.36 20.25 -18.07
N ALA A 205 -12.37 20.02 -18.91
CA ALA A 205 -11.39 21.02 -19.29
C ALA A 205 -11.99 22.20 -20.08
N GLY A 206 -11.23 23.29 -20.12
CA GLY A 206 -11.46 24.41 -21.03
C GLY A 206 -10.98 24.11 -22.45
N ILE A 207 -11.06 25.12 -23.33
CA ILE A 207 -10.63 25.00 -24.74
C ILE A 207 -9.47 25.94 -25.11
N VAL A 208 -8.99 26.73 -24.14
CA VAL A 208 -7.96 27.74 -24.38
C VAL A 208 -6.63 27.17 -23.90
N ASP A 209 -5.77 26.86 -24.85
CA ASP A 209 -4.42 26.37 -24.57
C ASP A 209 -3.54 27.49 -24.02
N ILE A 210 -2.64 27.09 -23.13
CA ILE A 210 -1.56 27.93 -22.62
C ILE A 210 -0.26 27.37 -23.19
N ASN A 211 0.39 28.17 -24.03
CA ASN A 211 1.62 27.78 -24.70
C ASN A 211 2.74 28.65 -24.16
N LEU A 212 3.70 28.03 -23.47
CA LEU A 212 4.85 28.71 -22.90
C LEU A 212 6.07 28.46 -23.77
N THR A 213 6.74 29.55 -24.14
CA THR A 213 7.95 29.49 -24.95
C THR A 213 9.17 29.16 -24.07
N THR A 214 10.32 29.78 -24.23
CA THR A 214 11.50 29.42 -23.42
C THR A 214 11.70 30.43 -22.29
N PHE A 215 11.86 29.94 -21.06
CA PHE A 215 12.10 30.76 -19.86
C PHE A 215 11.00 31.79 -19.57
N GLU A 216 9.75 31.37 -19.74
CA GLU A 216 8.58 32.16 -19.33
C GLU A 216 8.13 31.77 -17.92
N ASP A 217 7.86 32.81 -17.13
CA ASP A 217 7.27 32.67 -15.80
C ASP A 217 5.84 33.22 -15.85
N ILE A 218 4.86 32.38 -15.55
CA ILE A 218 3.46 32.80 -15.51
C ILE A 218 2.80 32.36 -14.20
N THR A 219 1.77 33.11 -13.80
CA THR A 219 0.89 32.72 -12.70
C THR A 219 -0.50 32.47 -13.25
N LEU A 220 -1.07 31.31 -12.95
CA LEU A 220 -2.43 30.98 -13.34
C LEU A 220 -3.38 31.15 -12.15
N ALA A 221 -4.49 31.85 -12.38
CA ALA A 221 -5.61 31.84 -11.45
C ALA A 221 -6.30 30.46 -11.51
N PRO A 222 -6.99 30.01 -10.45
CA PRO A 222 -7.84 28.83 -10.53
C PRO A 222 -8.87 28.93 -11.66
N GLY A 223 -9.10 27.85 -12.41
CA GLY A 223 -9.96 27.86 -13.60
C GLY A 223 -9.88 26.60 -14.46
N THR A 224 -10.55 26.65 -15.62
CA THR A 224 -10.55 25.60 -16.63
C THR A 224 -9.77 26.04 -17.86
N TYR A 225 -8.92 25.16 -18.38
CA TYR A 225 -7.92 25.43 -19.42
C TYR A 225 -7.94 24.32 -20.47
N GLY A 226 -7.47 24.64 -21.68
CA GLY A 226 -7.12 23.61 -22.67
C GLY A 226 -5.83 22.90 -22.26
N SER A 227 -4.93 22.67 -23.20
CA SER A 227 -3.62 22.08 -22.88
C SER A 227 -2.67 23.14 -22.29
N LEU A 228 -1.91 22.75 -21.27
CA LEU A 228 -0.76 23.50 -20.78
C LEU A 228 0.52 22.93 -21.41
N ASN A 229 1.09 23.66 -22.36
CA ASN A 229 2.23 23.22 -23.15
C ASN A 229 3.50 23.95 -22.72
N PHE A 230 4.50 23.19 -22.32
CA PHE A 230 5.82 23.68 -21.96
C PHE A 230 6.87 23.36 -23.04
N ASP A 231 7.55 24.40 -23.54
CA ASP A 231 8.81 24.21 -24.26
C ASP A 231 9.94 23.92 -23.25
N SER A 232 10.77 24.91 -22.86
CA SER A 232 11.97 24.68 -22.05
C SER A 232 12.20 25.74 -20.98
N GLY A 233 12.35 25.28 -19.74
CA GLY A 233 12.80 26.10 -18.62
C GLY A 233 11.76 27.10 -18.14
N ASN A 234 10.47 26.80 -18.32
CA ASN A 234 9.38 27.68 -17.88
C ASN A 234 8.94 27.33 -16.46
N THR A 235 8.37 28.32 -15.78
CA THR A 235 7.75 28.13 -14.46
C THR A 235 6.28 28.56 -14.51
N VAL A 236 5.39 27.67 -14.08
CA VAL A 236 3.97 27.98 -13.86
C VAL A 236 3.67 27.98 -12.38
N SER A 237 3.32 29.14 -11.84
CA SER A 237 2.91 29.29 -10.45
C SER A 237 1.40 29.09 -10.29
N LEU A 238 1.03 28.19 -9.38
CA LEU A 238 -0.33 27.86 -9.00
C LEU A 238 -0.53 28.21 -7.51
N SER A 239 -1.62 28.89 -7.19
CA SER A 239 -2.03 29.22 -5.81
C SER A 239 -3.25 28.38 -5.43
N ALA A 240 -3.65 28.39 -4.15
CA ALA A 240 -4.85 27.68 -3.70
C ALA A 240 -6.08 27.83 -4.61
N GLY A 241 -6.71 26.69 -4.95
CA GLY A 241 -7.87 26.59 -5.81
C GLY A 241 -7.84 25.38 -6.75
N THR A 242 -8.85 25.31 -7.62
CA THR A 242 -9.04 24.22 -8.58
C THR A 242 -8.58 24.62 -9.98
N TYR A 243 -7.75 23.78 -10.60
CA TYR A 243 -7.25 23.89 -11.96
C TYR A 243 -7.66 22.65 -12.74
N VAL A 244 -8.30 22.84 -13.89
CA VAL A 244 -8.70 21.73 -14.77
C VAL A 244 -8.05 21.96 -16.13
N PHE A 245 -7.21 21.03 -16.55
CA PHE A 245 -6.50 21.07 -17.84
C PHE A 245 -7.01 19.96 -18.74
N ALA A 246 -7.05 20.22 -20.05
CA ALA A 246 -7.29 19.14 -21.01
C ALA A 246 -6.10 18.19 -21.06
N ASP A 247 -4.88 18.73 -20.92
CA ASP A 247 -3.63 17.99 -20.87
C ASP A 247 -2.52 18.88 -20.29
N ILE A 248 -1.44 18.28 -19.79
CA ILE A 248 -0.21 18.96 -19.42
C ILE A 248 0.95 18.29 -20.17
N VAL A 249 1.54 19.03 -21.11
CA VAL A 249 2.59 18.49 -22.00
C VAL A 249 3.91 19.19 -21.70
N SER A 250 4.91 18.41 -21.30
CA SER A 250 6.29 18.88 -21.11
C SER A 250 7.23 18.20 -22.11
N SER A 251 7.97 19.01 -22.87
CA SER A 251 8.99 18.50 -23.80
C SER A 251 10.41 18.47 -23.21
N PHE A 252 10.58 18.97 -21.99
CA PHE A 252 11.88 19.15 -21.34
C PHE A 252 11.77 19.13 -19.82
N ASN A 253 12.76 18.53 -19.16
CA ASN A 253 12.75 18.24 -17.72
C ASN A 253 13.16 19.41 -16.81
N LEU A 254 13.39 20.62 -17.35
CA LEU A 254 13.63 21.83 -16.53
C LEU A 254 12.41 22.74 -16.43
N ASN A 255 11.25 22.29 -16.88
CA ASN A 255 9.99 22.99 -16.67
C ASN A 255 9.49 22.74 -15.23
N GLU A 256 8.87 23.74 -14.63
CA GLU A 256 8.51 23.76 -13.21
C GLU A 256 7.02 24.06 -12.99
N LEU A 257 6.39 23.27 -12.12
CA LEU A 257 5.13 23.61 -11.47
C LEU A 257 5.42 24.10 -10.04
N ALA A 258 5.21 25.39 -9.82
CA ALA A 258 5.44 26.04 -8.53
C ALA A 258 4.12 26.18 -7.75
N PHE A 259 4.01 25.52 -6.60
CA PHE A 259 2.83 25.50 -5.75
C PHE A 259 2.97 26.49 -4.59
N ASP A 260 2.03 27.43 -4.49
CA ASP A 260 1.84 28.29 -3.31
C ASP A 260 0.66 27.79 -2.47
N THR A 261 0.97 26.94 -1.50
CA THR A 261 -0.01 26.33 -0.58
C THR A 261 -0.34 27.23 0.61
N SER A 262 0.21 28.45 0.69
CA SER A 262 -0.07 29.39 1.79
C SER A 262 -1.54 29.81 1.87
N GLY A 263 -2.26 29.72 0.74
CA GLY A 263 -3.69 30.01 0.63
C GLY A 263 -4.63 28.84 0.92
N GLY A 264 -4.10 27.62 1.13
CA GLY A 264 -4.87 26.39 1.27
C GLY A 264 -4.62 25.37 0.16
N GLU A 265 -5.60 24.50 -0.08
CA GLU A 265 -5.51 23.38 -1.01
C GLU A 265 -5.41 23.82 -2.48
N ILE A 266 -4.59 23.09 -3.24
CA ILE A 266 -4.46 23.17 -4.69
C ILE A 266 -4.93 21.83 -5.25
N PHE A 267 -5.93 21.88 -6.11
CA PHE A 267 -6.49 20.72 -6.77
C PHE A 267 -6.29 20.85 -8.28
N ILE A 268 -5.59 19.89 -8.88
CA ILE A 268 -5.33 19.81 -10.31
C ILE A 268 -6.08 18.61 -10.84
N ASN A 269 -6.90 18.80 -11.87
CA ASN A 269 -7.53 17.73 -12.62
C ASN A 269 -7.07 17.77 -14.08
N ILE A 270 -6.72 16.61 -14.64
CA ILE A 270 -6.27 16.45 -16.02
C ILE A 270 -7.27 15.55 -16.76
N ASP A 271 -8.04 16.16 -17.66
CA ASP A 271 -9.07 15.55 -18.51
C ASP A 271 -8.45 14.92 -19.78
N SER A 272 -7.39 14.13 -19.59
CA SER A 272 -6.70 13.37 -20.65
C SER A 272 -6.82 11.88 -20.36
N MET A 273 -6.82 11.08 -21.44
CA MET A 273 -6.84 9.61 -21.33
C MET A 273 -5.49 9.03 -20.93
N ASP A 274 -4.40 9.72 -21.26
CA ASP A 274 -3.02 9.32 -20.92
C ASP A 274 -2.20 10.60 -20.70
N THR A 275 -1.55 10.73 -19.55
CA THR A 275 -0.71 11.88 -19.22
C THR A 275 0.65 11.43 -18.72
N THR A 276 1.72 12.10 -19.16
CA THR A 276 3.06 11.92 -18.61
C THR A 276 3.54 13.23 -18.02
N LEU A 277 3.85 13.23 -16.72
CA LEU A 277 4.47 14.36 -16.05
C LEU A 277 5.97 14.09 -15.87
N ASP A 278 6.77 14.97 -16.46
CA ASP A 278 8.22 15.07 -16.30
C ASP A 278 8.54 16.55 -16.06
N LEU A 279 8.28 16.98 -14.82
CA LEU A 279 8.28 18.38 -14.39
C LEU A 279 8.92 18.49 -13.01
N ILE A 280 9.73 19.54 -12.81
CA ILE A 280 10.20 19.93 -11.48
C ILE A 280 9.02 20.49 -10.70
N GLN A 281 9.01 20.25 -9.38
CA GLN A 281 8.08 20.93 -8.49
C GLN A 281 8.81 21.81 -7.50
N SER A 282 8.22 22.95 -7.20
CA SER A 282 8.57 23.71 -6.01
C SER A 282 7.34 23.99 -5.17
N ILE A 283 7.54 24.04 -3.85
CA ILE A 283 6.45 24.26 -2.89
C ILE A 283 6.85 25.41 -1.98
N ASN A 284 6.06 26.49 -1.99
CA ASN A 284 6.30 27.70 -1.23
C ASN A 284 7.74 28.24 -1.42
N GLY A 285 8.27 28.12 -2.64
CA GLY A 285 9.62 28.56 -3.02
C GLY A 285 10.75 27.60 -2.65
N VAL A 286 10.45 26.39 -2.16
CA VAL A 286 11.43 25.31 -1.97
C VAL A 286 11.38 24.37 -3.18
N ASP A 287 12.44 24.37 -3.97
CA ASP A 287 12.57 23.53 -5.18
C ASP A 287 13.12 22.13 -4.82
N LEU A 288 12.39 21.09 -5.21
CA LEU A 288 12.76 19.69 -5.01
C LEU A 288 14.08 19.33 -5.70
N PHE A 289 14.40 19.97 -6.82
CA PHE A 289 15.62 19.72 -7.58
C PHE A 289 16.90 20.08 -6.82
N THR A 290 16.81 20.98 -5.84
CA THR A 290 17.97 21.42 -5.04
C THR A 290 18.37 20.43 -3.94
N GLY A 291 17.65 19.31 -3.81
CA GLY A 291 17.81 18.34 -2.72
C GLY A 291 17.32 18.87 -1.36
N LEU A 292 16.59 19.99 -1.36
CA LEU A 292 15.84 20.46 -0.20
C LEU A 292 14.48 19.77 -0.22
N MET A 293 14.09 19.21 0.93
CA MET A 293 12.79 18.58 1.09
C MET A 293 11.82 19.58 1.75
N PRO A 294 10.70 19.94 1.10
CA PRO A 294 9.63 20.69 1.72
C PRO A 294 9.09 19.97 2.97
N ASP A 295 8.30 20.66 3.79
CA ASP A 295 7.63 20.02 4.93
C ASP A 295 6.64 18.97 4.40
N PRO A 296 6.79 17.66 4.75
CA PRO A 296 5.91 16.57 4.30
C PRO A 296 4.42 16.90 4.41
N ALA A 297 4.02 17.59 5.47
CA ALA A 297 2.63 17.99 5.69
C ALA A 297 2.02 18.84 4.55
N LEU A 298 2.84 19.50 3.72
CA LEU A 298 2.36 20.27 2.58
C LEU A 298 1.86 19.40 1.42
N ALA A 299 2.22 18.11 1.38
CA ALA A 299 1.79 17.19 0.32
C ALA A 299 0.27 17.02 0.34
N GLU A 300 -0.32 17.02 1.52
CA GLU A 300 -1.77 16.89 1.69
C GLU A 300 -2.56 18.05 1.11
N LEU A 301 -1.92 19.21 0.89
CA LEU A 301 -2.55 20.39 0.30
C LEU A 301 -2.48 20.39 -1.22
N ILE A 302 -1.86 19.38 -1.85
CA ILE A 302 -1.73 19.27 -3.30
C ILE A 302 -2.38 17.96 -3.71
N THR A 303 -3.41 18.05 -4.55
CA THR A 303 -4.06 16.87 -5.14
C THR A 303 -3.98 16.97 -6.65
N LEU A 304 -3.53 15.89 -7.29
CA LEU A 304 -3.57 15.68 -8.73
C LEU A 304 -4.53 14.53 -9.02
N GLU A 305 -5.57 14.80 -9.79
CA GLU A 305 -6.45 13.80 -10.37
C GLU A 305 -6.21 13.69 -11.87
N ALA A 306 -6.02 12.48 -12.37
CA ALA A 306 -6.01 12.17 -13.80
C ALA A 306 -7.24 11.32 -14.15
N GLU A 307 -7.99 11.74 -15.17
CA GLU A 307 -9.19 11.03 -15.63
C GLU A 307 -8.86 9.70 -16.34
N GLY A 308 -7.67 9.61 -16.94
CA GLY A 308 -7.10 8.40 -17.52
C GLY A 308 -5.79 7.99 -16.87
N SER A 309 -4.92 7.27 -17.59
CA SER A 309 -3.65 6.78 -17.03
C SER A 309 -2.63 7.90 -16.83
N LEU A 310 -1.79 7.76 -15.79
CA LEU A 310 -0.77 8.74 -15.40
C LEU A 310 0.60 8.08 -15.29
N THR A 311 1.60 8.67 -15.94
CA THR A 311 3.01 8.34 -15.75
C THR A 311 3.72 9.51 -15.07
N LEU A 312 4.39 9.26 -13.95
CA LEU A 312 5.24 10.24 -13.25
C LEU A 312 6.70 9.84 -13.44
N ASN A 313 7.44 10.59 -14.26
CA ASN A 313 8.87 10.35 -14.53
C ASN A 313 9.80 11.25 -13.70
N SER A 314 9.23 12.01 -12.78
CA SER A 314 9.91 12.91 -11.87
C SER A 314 9.32 12.77 -10.47
N ASP A 315 9.98 13.34 -9.47
CA ASP A 315 9.44 13.36 -8.13
C ASP A 315 8.12 14.13 -8.10
N PHE A 316 7.13 13.60 -7.38
CA PHE A 316 5.84 14.22 -7.19
C PHE A 316 5.54 14.39 -5.71
N TYR A 317 4.97 15.54 -5.37
CA TYR A 317 4.66 15.88 -3.99
C TYR A 317 3.17 16.19 -3.86
N GLY A 318 2.41 15.21 -3.36
CA GLY A 318 0.98 15.36 -3.15
C GLY A 318 0.21 14.05 -3.16
N THR A 319 -1.12 14.19 -3.20
CA THR A 319 -2.04 13.07 -3.41
C THR A 319 -2.30 12.88 -4.90
N VAL A 320 -2.08 11.66 -5.40
CA VAL A 320 -2.38 11.26 -6.77
C VAL A 320 -3.65 10.42 -6.78
N LEU A 321 -4.63 10.84 -7.58
CA LEU A 321 -5.91 10.14 -7.80
C LEU A 321 -6.00 9.74 -9.26
N VAL A 322 -6.14 8.44 -9.52
CA VAL A 322 -6.29 7.91 -10.88
C VAL A 322 -7.44 6.88 -10.88
N PRO A 323 -8.68 7.32 -10.66
CA PRO A 323 -9.79 6.43 -10.28
C PRO A 323 -10.24 5.48 -11.41
N ASP A 324 -9.98 5.81 -12.67
CA ASP A 324 -10.41 5.04 -13.83
C ASP A 324 -9.24 4.57 -14.73
N GLY A 325 -8.00 4.82 -14.33
CA GLY A 325 -6.79 4.54 -15.12
C GLY A 325 -5.67 3.89 -14.31
N ASP A 326 -4.51 3.75 -14.96
CA ASP A 326 -3.31 3.14 -14.39
C ASP A 326 -2.32 4.21 -13.90
N LEU A 327 -1.46 3.86 -12.95
CA LEU A 327 -0.34 4.69 -12.50
C LEU A 327 0.99 3.99 -12.78
N GLU A 328 1.90 4.69 -13.45
CA GLU A 328 3.30 4.29 -13.61
C GLU A 328 4.22 5.33 -12.93
N LEU A 329 5.00 4.90 -11.93
CA LEU A 329 6.12 5.69 -11.42
C LEU A 329 7.39 5.27 -12.17
N GLY A 330 8.03 6.23 -12.84
CA GLY A 330 9.27 6.04 -13.56
C GLY A 330 10.41 5.59 -12.64
N THR A 331 11.48 5.06 -13.23
CA THR A 331 12.66 4.61 -12.46
C THR A 331 13.33 5.81 -11.76
N PHE A 332 13.67 5.64 -10.48
CA PHE A 332 14.18 6.70 -9.59
C PHE A 332 13.23 7.88 -9.33
N SER A 333 11.92 7.69 -9.55
CA SER A 333 10.91 8.68 -9.17
C SER A 333 10.42 8.43 -7.74
N GLU A 334 10.20 9.50 -7.00
CA GLU A 334 9.62 9.46 -5.66
C GLU A 334 8.25 10.16 -5.61
N LEU A 335 7.28 9.55 -4.93
CA LEU A 335 6.01 10.18 -4.58
C LEU A 335 5.99 10.44 -3.08
N THR A 336 6.10 11.71 -2.66
CA THR A 336 5.81 12.10 -1.29
C THR A 336 4.32 12.44 -1.17
N GLY A 337 3.57 11.63 -0.44
CA GLY A 337 2.12 11.70 -0.34
C GLY A 337 1.48 10.32 -0.56
N ARG A 338 0.31 10.27 -1.21
CA ARG A 338 -0.43 9.01 -1.41
C ARG A 338 -0.84 8.81 -2.87
N ALA A 339 -1.03 7.56 -3.27
CA ALA A 339 -1.58 7.20 -4.57
C ALA A 339 -2.84 6.34 -4.42
N LEU A 340 -3.95 6.80 -4.99
CA LEU A 340 -5.22 6.09 -5.01
C LEU A 340 -5.64 5.84 -6.46
N VAL A 341 -5.47 4.61 -6.93
CA VAL A 341 -5.54 4.23 -8.34
C VAL A 341 -6.59 3.14 -8.52
N GLY A 342 -7.50 3.32 -9.48
CA GLY A 342 -8.55 2.33 -9.77
C GLY A 342 -8.09 1.21 -10.69
N GLY A 343 -7.07 1.44 -11.52
CA GLY A 343 -6.44 0.44 -12.37
C GLY A 343 -5.18 -0.17 -11.77
N ASP A 344 -4.26 -0.54 -12.65
CA ASP A 344 -2.97 -1.15 -12.30
C ASP A 344 -1.99 -0.07 -11.79
N VAL A 345 -1.08 -0.48 -10.91
CA VAL A 345 0.04 0.36 -10.45
C VAL A 345 1.35 -0.33 -10.78
N THR A 346 2.24 0.37 -11.47
CA THR A 346 3.60 -0.08 -11.76
C THR A 346 4.61 0.88 -11.12
N LEU A 347 5.43 0.35 -10.24
CA LEU A 347 6.55 1.05 -9.63
C LEU A 347 7.84 0.68 -10.35
N GLY A 348 8.51 1.68 -10.92
CA GLY A 348 9.81 1.51 -11.55
C GLY A 348 10.89 1.03 -10.56
N ASN A 349 12.10 0.83 -11.07
CA ASN A 349 13.18 0.41 -10.18
C ASN A 349 13.58 1.54 -9.23
N SER A 350 13.80 1.20 -7.96
CA SER A 350 14.25 2.15 -6.93
C SER A 350 13.34 3.38 -6.80
N THR A 351 12.04 3.19 -6.89
CA THR A 351 11.02 4.21 -6.59
C THR A 351 10.59 4.14 -5.13
N ALA A 352 10.10 5.26 -4.60
CA ALA A 352 9.53 5.28 -3.26
C ALA A 352 8.18 5.99 -3.24
N ILE A 353 7.25 5.49 -2.42
CA ILE A 353 6.07 6.25 -1.99
C ILE A 353 6.23 6.51 -0.50
N LEU A 354 6.36 7.77 -0.12
CA LEU A 354 6.50 8.19 1.27
C LEU A 354 5.20 8.87 1.70
N ALA A 355 4.31 8.10 2.32
CA ALA A 355 3.07 8.68 2.82
C ALA A 355 3.33 9.60 4.00
N VAL A 356 2.61 10.71 3.94
CA VAL A 356 2.59 11.71 4.99
C VAL A 356 1.41 11.34 5.87
N PRO A 357 1.66 11.00 7.15
CA PRO A 357 0.58 10.71 8.07
C PRO A 357 -0.30 11.94 8.20
N GLU A 358 -1.61 11.78 8.02
CA GLU A 358 -2.51 12.92 8.19
C GLU A 358 -2.26 13.56 9.57
N PRO A 359 -2.07 14.89 9.65
CA PRO A 359 -2.08 15.57 10.90
C PRO A 359 -3.42 15.20 11.51
N SER A 360 -3.38 14.71 12.75
CA SER A 360 -4.50 14.09 13.49
C SER A 360 -5.65 15.07 13.81
N SER A 361 -5.85 16.08 12.97
CA SER A 361 -6.62 17.30 13.18
C SER A 361 -7.71 17.54 12.12
N ALA A 362 -7.82 16.79 11.02
CA ALA A 362 -8.69 17.15 9.89
C ALA A 362 -9.88 16.20 9.64
N LEU A 363 -10.54 15.72 10.70
CA LEU A 363 -11.88 15.14 10.60
C LEU A 363 -12.92 16.25 10.35
N LEU A 364 -12.88 16.92 9.19
CA LEU A 364 -13.84 17.96 8.81
C LEU A 364 -14.08 18.03 7.29
N VAL A 365 -15.25 17.49 6.90
CA VAL A 365 -16.13 17.98 5.81
C VAL A 365 -15.83 17.54 4.36
N LEU A 366 -15.87 16.23 4.08
CA LEU A 366 -16.37 15.75 2.78
C LEU A 366 -17.88 15.41 2.79
N GLY A 367 -18.53 15.48 3.95
CA GLY A 367 -19.97 15.20 4.11
C GLY A 367 -20.94 16.32 3.66
N ALA A 368 -20.47 17.46 3.13
CA ALA A 368 -21.35 18.62 2.88
C ALA A 368 -21.83 18.81 1.43
N LEU A 369 -21.27 18.13 0.43
CA LEU A 369 -21.67 18.33 -0.98
C LEU A 369 -22.77 17.36 -1.49
N GLY A 370 -23.17 16.35 -0.70
CA GLY A 370 -24.07 15.28 -1.15
C GLY A 370 -25.58 15.36 -0.80
N VAL A 371 -26.06 16.33 0.00
CA VAL A 371 -27.43 16.22 0.60
C VAL A 371 -28.45 17.28 0.11
N VAL A 372 -28.14 18.11 -0.89
CA VAL A 372 -29.13 19.07 -1.42
C VAL A 372 -29.44 18.83 -2.90
N ALA A 373 -30.23 17.78 -3.20
CA ALA A 373 -31.26 17.80 -4.27
C ALA A 373 -32.01 16.47 -4.44
N ARG A 374 -33.06 16.22 -3.65
CA ARG A 374 -34.23 15.46 -4.17
C ARG A 374 -35.52 15.82 -3.42
N ARG A 375 -36.08 16.98 -3.76
CA ARG A 375 -37.45 17.35 -3.36
C ARG A 375 -38.20 18.03 -4.51
N ARG A 376 -38.77 17.22 -5.41
CA ARG A 376 -39.92 17.49 -6.32
C ARG A 376 -39.98 16.35 -7.35
N ALA A 377 -41.10 15.79 -7.78
CA ALA A 377 -42.51 16.04 -7.51
C ALA A 377 -43.28 14.74 -7.88
N ARG A 378 -44.28 14.35 -7.09
CA ARG A 378 -45.40 13.54 -7.59
C ARG A 378 -46.59 14.49 -7.78
N ARG A 379 -47.02 14.64 -9.03
CA ARG A 379 -48.42 14.92 -9.38
C ARG A 379 -48.98 13.64 -9.98
#